data_AF-A0AAD1XU80-F1
#
_entry.id   AF-A0AAD1XU80-F1
#
_cell.length_a   1.000
_cell.length_b   1.000
_cell.length_c   1.000
_cell.angle_alpha   90.00
_cell.angle_beta   90.00
_cell.angle_gamma   90.00
#
_symmetry.space_group_name_H-M   'P 1'
#
loop_
_entity.id
_entity.type
_entity.pdbx_description
1 polymer ?
#
loop_
_entity_poly.entity_id
_entity_poly.type
_entity_poly.pdbx_seq_one_letter_code
_entity_poly.pdbx_strand_id
1 'polypeptide(L)'
;MSITSSSLRRAPFNISRSIPARAAGAAIQPYSDKHNNLTDKWLARLRVSSTNYTSNENFGQLHSLIDYFNKETRNRGLDKIDWKYWESEIHTQGVVKNIRRKYNRFMKSEYYVEDAASRVDTKTKKFEGLDVAMNYNYVLWLTHYSNHMQFMEGITNLGDITDMSEKEALKYAKNIDVLHQSSLEIGDLSHEDYNEVTVASRIVSQFSWGSRYMPPFVHSSDALNAVAATLGKLGK
;
A
#
# COMPACT_ATOMS: atom_id res chain seq x y z
N MET A 1 -15.04 -9.87 -37.52
CA MET A 1 -13.96 -8.98 -37.99
C MET A 1 -12.72 -9.27 -37.18
N SER A 2 -11.71 -9.85 -37.84
CA SER A 2 -10.40 -10.15 -37.27
C SER A 2 -9.56 -8.87 -37.25
N ILE A 3 -9.09 -8.46 -36.07
CA ILE A 3 -8.05 -7.45 -35.94
C ILE A 3 -6.87 -8.11 -35.24
N THR A 4 -5.94 -8.57 -36.04
CA THR A 4 -4.56 -8.83 -35.67
C THR A 4 -3.87 -7.49 -35.42
N SER A 5 -3.48 -7.21 -34.17
CA SER A 5 -2.50 -6.16 -33.88
C SER A 5 -1.52 -6.60 -32.78
N SER A 6 -0.48 -7.24 -33.28
CA SER A 6 0.79 -7.47 -32.64
C SER A 6 1.52 -6.14 -32.35
N SER A 7 1.36 -5.55 -31.16
CA SER A 7 2.34 -4.58 -30.62
C SER A 7 2.13 -4.26 -29.14
N LEU A 8 2.22 -5.27 -28.26
CA LEU A 8 2.51 -5.04 -26.85
C LEU A 8 3.80 -5.79 -26.48
N ARG A 9 4.90 -5.37 -27.11
CA ARG A 9 6.24 -5.67 -26.58
C ARG A 9 6.38 -4.85 -25.30
N ARG A 10 6.16 -5.50 -24.14
CA ARG A 10 6.65 -4.99 -22.86
C ARG A 10 8.16 -4.87 -22.98
N ALA A 11 8.66 -3.64 -23.09
CA ALA A 11 10.08 -3.37 -22.94
C ALA A 11 10.49 -3.77 -21.51
N PRO A 12 11.47 -4.67 -21.32
CA PRO A 12 12.05 -4.86 -20.00
C PRO A 12 12.77 -3.55 -19.64
N PHE A 13 12.34 -2.90 -18.55
CA PHE A 13 13.09 -1.82 -17.93
C PHE A 13 14.40 -2.40 -17.39
N ASN A 14 15.40 -2.47 -18.26
CA ASN A 14 16.74 -2.93 -17.95
C ASN A 14 17.52 -1.76 -17.39
N ILE A 15 17.43 -1.53 -16.07
CA ILE A 15 18.32 -0.60 -15.35
C ILE A 15 19.63 -1.34 -15.08
N SER A 16 20.34 -1.72 -16.15
CA SER A 16 21.75 -2.05 -16.09
C SER A 16 22.53 -0.74 -16.17
N ARG A 17 22.64 -0.04 -15.04
CA ARG A 17 23.72 0.95 -14.89
C ARG A 17 24.96 0.17 -14.50
N SER A 18 25.85 -0.03 -15.47
CA SER A 18 27.22 -0.50 -15.23
C SER A 18 27.86 0.37 -14.15
N ILE A 19 28.03 -0.18 -12.94
CA ILE A 19 28.83 0.43 -11.89
C ILE A 19 30.29 0.18 -12.28
N PRO A 20 31.11 1.22 -12.52
CA PRO A 20 32.53 1.00 -12.78
C PRO A 20 33.17 0.40 -11.52
N ALA A 21 33.87 -0.72 -11.69
CA ALA A 21 34.67 -1.35 -10.65
C ALA A 21 35.70 -0.33 -10.13
N ARG A 22 35.45 0.21 -8.93
CA ARG A 22 36.32 1.20 -8.31
C ARG A 22 37.10 0.52 -7.18
N ALA A 23 38.36 0.27 -7.50
CA ALA A 23 39.55 0.10 -6.65
C ALA A 23 39.33 -0.32 -5.19
N ALA A 24 39.89 -1.49 -4.87
CA ALA A 24 40.22 -1.91 -3.51
C ALA A 24 40.94 -0.77 -2.76
N GLY A 25 40.32 -0.32 -1.67
CA GLY A 25 40.76 0.85 -0.90
C GLY A 25 39.63 1.84 -0.61
N ALA A 26 38.43 1.35 -0.26
CA ALA A 26 37.41 2.22 0.32
C ALA A 26 37.84 2.58 1.74
N ALA A 27 38.32 3.81 1.93
CA ALA A 27 38.37 4.40 3.26
C ALA A 27 36.99 4.27 3.89
N ILE A 28 36.92 3.63 5.05
CA ILE A 28 35.71 3.55 5.89
C ILE A 28 35.30 5.00 6.17
N GLN A 29 34.32 5.51 5.41
CA GLN A 29 33.75 6.81 5.72
C GLN A 29 33.08 6.69 7.09
N PRO A 30 33.37 7.58 8.05
CA PRO A 30 32.67 7.59 9.32
C PRO A 30 31.18 7.77 9.03
N TYR A 31 30.38 6.84 9.56
CA TYR A 31 28.92 6.86 9.53
C TYR A 31 28.45 8.19 10.12
N SER A 32 28.20 9.19 9.27
CA SER A 32 27.89 10.56 9.72
C SER A 32 26.37 10.77 9.81
N ASP A 33 25.97 11.59 10.78
CA ASP A 33 24.60 11.96 11.17
C ASP A 33 23.62 12.28 10.02
N LYS A 34 24.12 12.57 8.81
CA LYS A 34 23.28 12.82 7.63
C LYS A 34 22.49 11.60 7.14
N HIS A 35 22.97 10.37 7.37
CA HIS A 35 22.28 9.16 6.92
C HIS A 35 21.19 8.67 7.89
N ASN A 36 21.27 9.02 9.18
CA ASN A 36 20.26 8.64 10.18
C ASN A 36 18.91 9.33 9.94
N ASN A 37 18.91 10.53 9.36
CA ASN A 37 17.70 11.33 9.15
C ASN A 37 16.62 10.63 8.28
N LEU A 38 17.02 9.89 7.23
CA LEU A 38 16.04 9.18 6.38
C LEU A 38 15.45 7.96 7.09
N THR A 39 16.28 7.23 7.83
CA THR A 39 15.86 6.08 8.65
C THR A 39 14.90 6.53 9.74
N ASP A 40 15.21 7.63 10.43
CA ASP A 40 14.37 8.20 11.47
C ASP A 40 13.02 8.68 10.91
N LYS A 41 13.02 9.33 9.74
CA LYS A 41 11.78 9.72 9.04
C LYS A 41 10.94 8.53 8.59
N TRP A 42 11.57 7.44 8.17
CA TRP A 42 10.86 6.22 7.81
C TRP A 42 10.25 5.54 9.04
N LEU A 43 11.00 5.43 10.14
CA LEU A 43 10.51 4.92 11.41
C LEU A 43 9.37 5.78 11.98
N ALA A 44 9.48 7.10 11.90
CA ALA A 44 8.43 8.00 12.34
C ALA A 44 7.11 7.76 11.58
N ARG A 45 7.18 7.54 10.26
CA ARG A 45 6.00 7.22 9.44
C ARG A 45 5.41 5.86 9.81
N LEU A 46 6.25 4.85 10.00
CA LEU A 46 5.80 3.52 10.44
C LEU A 46 5.11 3.56 11.81
N ARG A 47 5.63 4.35 12.74
CA ARG A 47 5.02 4.55 14.06
C ARG A 47 3.60 5.10 13.96
N VAL A 48 3.39 6.09 13.08
CA VAL A 48 2.05 6.69 12.89
C VAL A 48 1.06 5.67 12.31
N SER A 49 1.51 4.78 11.44
CA SER A 49 0.66 3.70 10.90
C SER A 49 0.36 2.56 11.88
N SER A 50 1.05 2.53 13.02
CA SER A 50 0.89 1.49 14.03
C SER A 50 -0.20 1.86 15.05
N THR A 51 -1.44 1.48 14.76
CA THR A 51 -2.59 1.82 15.61
C THR A 51 -2.91 0.79 16.68
N ASN A 52 -2.47 -0.46 16.50
CA ASN A 52 -2.88 -1.58 17.35
C ASN A 52 -1.75 -1.98 18.32
N TYR A 53 -2.10 -2.68 19.40
CA TYR A 53 -1.11 -3.11 20.41
C TYR A 53 0.02 -3.94 19.79
N THR A 54 -0.32 -4.97 19.01
CA THR A 54 0.66 -5.86 18.37
C THR A 54 1.56 -5.12 17.37
N SER A 55 1.02 -4.15 16.62
CA SER A 55 1.84 -3.37 15.68
C SER A 55 2.83 -2.47 16.41
N ASN A 56 2.42 -1.92 17.56
CA ASN A 56 3.28 -1.06 18.38
C ASN A 56 4.42 -1.85 19.04
N GLU A 57 4.14 -3.06 19.51
CA GLU A 57 5.16 -3.96 20.04
C GLU A 57 6.19 -4.35 18.96
N ASN A 58 5.71 -4.77 17.78
CA ASN A 58 6.58 -5.10 16.65
C ASN A 58 7.41 -3.89 16.17
N PHE A 59 6.83 -2.69 16.19
CA PHE A 59 7.54 -1.45 15.91
C PHE A 59 8.67 -1.21 16.92
N GLY A 60 8.42 -1.42 18.21
CA GLY A 60 9.44 -1.30 19.26
C GLY A 60 10.60 -2.27 19.05
N GLN A 61 10.31 -3.53 18.69
CA GLN A 61 11.33 -4.52 18.35
C GLN A 61 12.17 -4.08 17.14
N LEU A 62 11.52 -3.62 16.06
CA LEU A 62 12.23 -3.13 14.87
C LEU A 62 13.09 -1.90 15.17
N HIS A 63 12.57 -0.95 15.94
CA HIS A 63 13.28 0.27 16.29
C HIS A 63 14.54 -0.04 17.10
N SER A 64 14.43 -0.90 18.13
CA SER A 64 15.59 -1.31 18.94
C SER A 64 16.66 -2.04 18.14
N LEU A 65 16.26 -2.84 17.14
CA LEU A 65 17.20 -3.52 16.24
C LEU A 65 17.97 -2.52 15.40
N ILE A 66 17.29 -1.51 14.86
CA ILE A 66 17.91 -0.44 14.07
C ILE A 66 18.87 0.38 14.94
N ASP A 67 18.47 0.76 16.15
CA ASP A 67 19.34 1.49 17.08
C ASP A 67 20.58 0.68 17.46
N TYR A 68 20.42 -0.63 17.65
CA TYR A 68 21.54 -1.52 17.96
C TYR A 68 22.57 -1.58 16.82
N PHE A 69 22.14 -1.62 15.56
CA PHE A 69 23.03 -1.65 14.40
C PHE A 69 23.57 -0.27 14.02
N ASN A 70 22.82 0.80 14.27
CA ASN A 70 23.24 2.18 13.99
C ASN A 70 24.02 2.84 15.14
N LYS A 71 24.23 2.14 16.27
CA LYS A 71 25.02 2.69 17.38
C LYS A 71 26.43 3.07 16.91
N GLU A 72 26.85 4.28 17.24
CA GLU A 72 28.22 4.68 16.97
C GLU A 72 29.18 3.86 17.83
N THR A 73 30.14 3.19 17.18
CA THR A 73 31.19 2.47 17.91
C THR A 73 32.18 3.48 18.50
N ARG A 74 32.33 3.47 19.82
CA ARG A 74 33.30 4.32 20.55
C ARG A 74 34.77 3.99 20.28
N ASN A 75 35.06 2.95 19.49
CA ASN A 75 36.42 2.54 19.13
C ASN A 75 37.01 3.39 17.98
N ARG A 76 36.62 4.67 17.87
CA ARG A 76 37.18 5.62 16.91
C ARG A 76 38.51 6.14 17.48
N GLY A 77 39.58 5.35 17.34
CA GLY A 77 40.93 5.71 17.73
C GLY A 77 41.48 4.87 18.87
N LEU A 78 41.73 3.58 18.63
CA LEU A 78 42.63 2.81 19.48
C LEU A 78 44.00 3.50 19.47
N ASP A 79 44.56 3.77 20.65
CA ASP A 79 45.88 4.37 20.77
C ASP A 79 46.92 3.54 20.01
N LYS A 80 47.78 4.22 19.25
CA LYS A 80 48.83 3.56 18.49
C LYS A 80 49.80 2.90 19.46
N ILE A 81 49.88 1.58 19.42
CA ILE A 81 50.81 0.82 20.27
C ILE A 81 52.26 1.15 19.88
N ASP A 82 53.05 1.66 20.83
CA ASP A 82 54.48 1.87 20.64
C ASP A 82 55.27 0.58 20.90
N TRP A 83 55.43 -0.22 19.85
CA TRP A 83 56.15 -1.48 19.91
C TRP A 83 57.65 -1.34 20.25
N LYS A 84 58.26 -0.17 20.00
CA LYS A 84 59.70 0.03 20.26
C LYS A 84 59.96 0.24 21.74
N TYR A 85 59.12 1.03 22.40
CA TYR A 85 59.17 1.25 23.84
C TYR A 85 59.07 -0.08 24.62
N TRP A 86 58.11 -0.93 24.25
CA TRP A 86 57.92 -2.22 24.93
C TRP A 86 59.04 -3.24 24.65
N GLU A 87 59.71 -3.13 23.50
CA GLU A 87 60.85 -3.99 23.14
C GLU A 87 62.11 -3.65 23.95
N SER A 88 62.28 -2.39 24.39
CA SER A 88 63.37 -1.99 25.29
C SER A 88 63.10 -2.27 26.77
N GLU A 89 61.84 -2.21 27.21
CA GLU A 89 61.47 -2.33 28.63
C GLU A 89 61.34 -3.79 29.11
N ILE A 90 61.00 -4.73 28.21
CA ILE A 90 60.75 -6.13 28.57
C ILE A 90 62.02 -6.96 28.36
N HIS A 91 62.57 -7.51 29.45
CA HIS A 91 63.79 -8.33 29.43
C HIS A 91 63.62 -9.73 28.82
N THR A 92 62.39 -10.18 28.59
CA THR A 92 62.08 -11.51 28.05
C THR A 92 62.26 -11.54 26.53
N GLN A 93 63.31 -12.22 26.06
CA GLN A 93 63.64 -12.29 24.62
C GLN A 93 62.49 -12.88 23.78
N GLY A 94 62.12 -12.18 22.71
CA GLY A 94 61.20 -12.65 21.67
C GLY A 94 59.71 -12.54 21.98
N VAL A 95 59.30 -12.18 23.20
CA VAL A 95 57.89 -12.06 23.59
C VAL A 95 57.20 -10.93 22.80
N VAL A 96 57.78 -9.72 22.80
CA VAL A 96 57.22 -8.54 22.12
C VAL A 96 57.10 -8.79 20.61
N LYS A 97 58.12 -9.39 19.99
CA LYS A 97 58.13 -9.74 18.57
C LYS A 97 57.03 -10.75 18.21
N ASN A 98 56.78 -11.75 19.07
CA ASN A 98 55.72 -12.73 18.88
C ASN A 98 54.32 -12.11 19.02
N ILE A 99 54.13 -11.22 20.00
CA ILE A 99 52.87 -10.51 20.21
C ILE A 99 52.59 -9.58 19.03
N ARG A 100 53.58 -8.79 18.59
CA ARG A 100 53.47 -7.91 17.41
C ARG A 100 53.08 -8.69 16.15
N ARG A 101 53.66 -9.87 15.93
CA ARG A 101 53.32 -10.74 14.80
C ARG A 101 51.89 -11.26 14.87
N LYS A 102 51.41 -11.69 16.05
CA LYS A 102 50.02 -12.11 16.25
C LYS A 102 49.05 -10.94 16.07
N TYR A 103 49.36 -9.79 16.65
CA TYR A 103 48.58 -8.55 16.50
C TYR A 103 48.43 -8.16 15.02
N ASN A 104 49.54 -8.11 14.27
CA ASN A 104 49.49 -7.80 12.84
C ASN A 104 48.70 -8.82 12.02
N ARG A 105 48.62 -10.08 12.45
CA ARG A 105 47.77 -11.10 11.81
C ARG A 105 46.29 -10.81 12.06
N PHE A 106 45.92 -10.44 13.28
CA PHE A 106 44.53 -10.07 13.62
C PHE A 106 44.10 -8.74 13.00
N MET A 107 44.99 -7.74 12.92
CA MET A 107 44.66 -6.47 12.26
C MET A 107 44.48 -6.61 10.75
N LYS A 108 45.00 -7.68 10.14
CA LYS A 108 44.78 -8.00 8.71
C LYS A 108 43.49 -8.76 8.45
N SER A 109 42.87 -9.38 9.47
CA SER A 109 41.58 -10.05 9.28
C SER A 109 40.47 -9.00 9.32
N GLU A 110 40.03 -8.58 8.13
CA GLU A 110 38.87 -7.71 7.98
C GLU A 110 37.60 -8.54 7.88
N TYR A 111 36.46 -7.93 8.24
CA TYR A 111 35.16 -8.56 8.03
C TYR A 111 34.90 -8.71 6.54
N TYR A 112 34.48 -9.90 6.13
CA TYR A 112 34.11 -10.16 4.74
C TYR A 112 32.70 -9.62 4.47
N VAL A 113 32.61 -8.34 4.10
CA VAL A 113 31.34 -7.62 3.90
C VAL A 113 30.59 -8.13 2.66
N GLU A 114 31.29 -8.66 1.66
CA GLU A 114 30.69 -9.06 0.38
C GLU A 114 29.74 -10.26 0.50
N ASP A 115 30.08 -11.28 1.30
CA ASP A 115 29.16 -12.41 1.58
C ASP A 115 27.97 -11.97 2.42
N ALA A 116 28.17 -11.04 3.35
CA ALA A 116 27.07 -10.49 4.13
C ALA A 116 26.12 -9.67 3.26
N ALA A 117 26.65 -8.83 2.37
CA ALA A 117 25.87 -8.00 1.46
C ALA A 117 25.08 -8.84 0.44
N SER A 118 25.68 -9.91 -0.11
CA SER A 118 24.99 -10.79 -1.05
C SER A 118 23.78 -11.50 -0.44
N ARG A 119 23.81 -11.77 0.86
CA ARG A 119 22.71 -12.42 1.59
C ARG A 119 21.56 -11.47 1.92
N VAL A 120 21.79 -10.16 1.98
CA VAL A 120 20.72 -9.17 2.27
C VAL A 120 19.64 -9.20 1.19
N ASP A 121 19.99 -9.53 -0.06
CA ASP A 121 19.05 -9.60 -1.17
C ASP A 121 18.23 -10.90 -1.21
N THR A 122 18.51 -11.87 -0.32
CA THR A 122 17.76 -13.12 -0.27
C THR A 122 16.38 -12.90 0.36
N LYS A 123 15.35 -12.78 -0.48
CA LYS A 123 13.95 -12.67 -0.03
C LYS A 123 13.52 -13.95 0.66
N THR A 124 12.99 -13.82 1.87
CA THR A 124 12.34 -14.94 2.57
C THR A 124 10.90 -15.08 2.08
N LYS A 125 10.32 -16.29 2.14
CA LYS A 125 8.91 -16.54 1.77
C LYS A 125 7.91 -15.61 2.49
N LYS A 126 8.22 -15.23 3.73
CA LYS A 126 7.40 -14.28 4.51
C LYS A 126 7.46 -12.86 3.92
N PHE A 127 8.64 -12.42 3.48
CA PHE A 127 8.80 -11.15 2.78
C PHE A 127 8.12 -11.16 1.41
N GLU A 128 8.19 -12.26 0.67
CA GLU A 128 7.49 -12.40 -0.61
C GLU A 128 5.97 -12.30 -0.45
N GLY A 129 5.40 -12.95 0.56
CA GLY A 129 3.97 -12.85 0.86
C GLY A 129 3.53 -11.43 1.20
N LEU A 130 4.35 -10.70 1.98
CA LEU A 130 4.09 -9.29 2.26
C LEU A 130 4.18 -8.41 1.01
N ASP A 131 5.16 -8.65 0.14
CA ASP A 131 5.36 -7.92 -1.11
C ASP A 131 4.13 -8.09 -2.03
N VAL A 132 3.62 -9.31 -2.19
CA VAL A 132 2.39 -9.58 -2.97
C VAL A 132 1.18 -8.87 -2.36
N ALA A 133 1.00 -8.95 -1.04
CA ALA A 133 -0.13 -8.31 -0.37
C ALA A 133 -0.10 -6.78 -0.50
N MET A 134 1.07 -6.16 -0.34
CA MET A 134 1.24 -4.71 -0.49
C MET A 134 1.04 -4.27 -1.94
N ASN A 135 1.58 -5.01 -2.92
CA ASN A 135 1.37 -4.71 -4.34
C ASN A 135 -0.09 -4.82 -4.74
N TYR A 136 -0.79 -5.85 -4.28
CA TYR A 136 -2.23 -6.00 -4.52
C TYR A 136 -3.04 -4.86 -3.91
N ASN A 137 -2.77 -4.52 -2.64
CA ASN A 137 -3.46 -3.41 -1.96
C ASN A 137 -3.22 -2.08 -2.67
N TYR A 138 -1.98 -1.83 -3.10
CA TYR A 138 -1.62 -0.64 -3.87
C TYR A 138 -2.40 -0.56 -5.19
N VAL A 139 -2.45 -1.65 -5.97
CA VAL A 139 -3.16 -1.68 -7.26
C VAL A 139 -4.67 -1.48 -7.07
N LEU A 140 -5.25 -2.05 -6.01
CA LEU A 140 -6.65 -1.86 -5.68
C LEU A 140 -6.98 -0.38 -5.46
N TRP A 141 -6.24 0.29 -4.57
CA TRP A 141 -6.46 1.71 -4.30
C TRP A 141 -6.12 2.62 -5.48
N LEU A 142 -5.10 2.27 -6.25
CA LEU A 142 -4.74 3.00 -7.46
C LEU A 142 -5.86 2.92 -8.52
N THR A 143 -6.51 1.76 -8.65
CA THR A 143 -7.63 1.58 -9.58
C THR A 143 -8.81 2.45 -9.17
N HIS A 144 -9.17 2.46 -7.87
CA HIS A 144 -10.22 3.36 -7.37
C HIS A 144 -9.89 4.83 -7.56
N TYR A 145 -8.64 5.23 -7.29
CA TYR A 145 -8.18 6.59 -7.52
C TYR A 145 -8.29 6.98 -9.00
N SER A 146 -7.86 6.11 -9.90
CA SER A 146 -7.98 6.33 -11.35
C SER A 146 -9.44 6.48 -11.78
N ASN A 147 -10.34 5.65 -11.26
CA ASN A 147 -11.76 5.73 -11.59
C ASN A 147 -12.38 7.05 -11.11
N HIS A 148 -12.05 7.51 -9.90
CA HIS A 148 -12.50 8.82 -9.42
C HIS A 148 -11.95 9.98 -10.25
N MET A 149 -10.68 9.91 -10.66
CA MET A 149 -10.08 10.92 -11.52
C MET A 149 -10.80 10.99 -12.89
N GLN A 150 -11.08 9.83 -13.51
CA GLN A 150 -11.83 9.77 -14.76
C GLN A 150 -13.27 10.31 -14.60
N PHE A 151 -13.91 10.03 -13.46
CA PHE A 151 -15.23 10.58 -13.16
C PHE A 151 -15.21 12.11 -13.05
N MET A 152 -14.24 12.66 -12.32
CA MET A 152 -14.08 14.11 -12.17
C MET A 152 -13.76 14.78 -13.52
N GLU A 153 -12.91 14.17 -14.34
CA GLU A 153 -12.67 14.63 -15.71
C GLU A 153 -13.95 14.60 -16.55
N GLY A 154 -14.75 13.55 -16.40
CA GLY A 154 -16.09 13.46 -17.00
C GLY A 154 -16.99 14.63 -16.60
N ILE A 155 -17.04 14.97 -15.30
CA ILE A 155 -17.82 16.11 -14.80
C ILE A 155 -17.30 17.44 -15.34
N THR A 156 -15.99 17.64 -15.44
CA THR A 156 -15.46 18.90 -15.99
C THR A 156 -15.80 19.11 -17.46
N ASN A 157 -16.06 18.03 -18.18
CA ASN A 157 -16.48 18.06 -19.58
C ASN A 157 -18.00 18.07 -19.75
N LEU A 158 -18.76 17.78 -18.70
CA LEU A 158 -20.20 17.95 -18.65
C LEU A 158 -20.47 19.46 -18.50
N GLY A 159 -21.14 20.05 -19.49
CA GLY A 159 -21.58 21.44 -19.43
C GLY A 159 -22.73 21.65 -18.44
N ASP A 160 -23.61 22.61 -18.72
CA ASP A 160 -24.81 22.80 -17.91
C ASP A 160 -25.74 21.58 -18.07
N ILE A 161 -26.00 20.89 -16.95
CA ILE A 161 -26.86 19.71 -16.92
C ILE A 161 -28.33 20.09 -17.16
N THR A 162 -28.72 21.33 -16.86
CA THR A 162 -30.11 21.79 -17.01
C THR A 162 -30.51 22.03 -18.47
N ASP A 163 -29.53 22.36 -19.33
CA ASP A 163 -29.72 22.56 -20.77
C ASP A 163 -29.46 21.29 -21.59
N MET A 164 -29.17 20.16 -20.93
CA MET A 164 -28.87 18.90 -21.57
C MET A 164 -30.12 18.18 -22.06
N SER A 165 -30.10 17.67 -23.30
CA SER A 165 -31.19 16.83 -23.79
C SER A 165 -31.23 15.47 -23.08
N GLU A 166 -32.41 14.89 -22.88
CA GLU A 166 -32.55 13.57 -22.22
C GLU A 166 -31.70 12.48 -22.86
N LYS A 167 -31.63 12.43 -24.20
CA LYS A 167 -30.80 11.47 -24.93
C LYS A 167 -29.31 11.66 -24.72
N GLU A 168 -28.88 12.89 -24.47
CA GLU A 168 -27.51 13.21 -24.14
C GLU A 168 -27.20 12.82 -22.69
N ALA A 169 -28.10 13.13 -21.76
CA ALA A 169 -27.99 12.72 -20.36
C ALA A 169 -27.86 11.19 -20.22
N LEU A 170 -28.64 10.42 -20.97
CA LEU A 170 -28.56 8.95 -21.00
C LEU A 170 -27.22 8.42 -21.53
N LYS A 171 -26.53 9.15 -22.42
CA LYS A 171 -25.18 8.73 -22.88
C LYS A 171 -24.13 8.84 -21.77
N TYR A 172 -24.27 9.84 -20.91
CA TYR A 172 -23.36 10.04 -19.78
C TYR A 172 -23.70 9.12 -18.61
N ALA A 173 -24.99 8.91 -18.35
CA ALA A 173 -25.48 8.01 -17.32
C ALA A 173 -25.56 6.57 -17.84
N LYS A 174 -24.40 5.96 -18.03
CA LYS A 174 -24.26 4.58 -18.55
C LYS A 174 -25.14 3.60 -17.77
N ASN A 175 -25.82 2.73 -18.51
CA ASN A 175 -26.71 1.68 -18.01
C ASN A 175 -28.05 2.16 -17.42
N ILE A 176 -28.32 3.47 -17.34
CA ILE A 176 -29.69 3.93 -16.97
C ILE A 176 -30.69 3.54 -18.06
N ASP A 177 -30.28 3.60 -19.33
CA ASP A 177 -31.09 3.16 -20.47
C ASP A 177 -31.42 1.67 -20.41
N VAL A 178 -30.41 0.83 -20.15
CA VAL A 178 -30.57 -0.62 -19.98
C VAL A 178 -31.45 -0.93 -18.77
N LEU A 179 -31.26 -0.22 -17.66
CA LEU A 179 -32.09 -0.38 -16.47
C LEU A 179 -33.55 -0.04 -16.76
N HIS A 180 -33.80 1.11 -17.40
CA HIS A 180 -35.15 1.53 -17.77
C HIS A 180 -35.82 0.54 -18.73
N GLN A 181 -35.07 0.04 -19.73
CA GLN A 181 -35.56 -1.01 -20.62
C GLN A 181 -35.88 -2.29 -19.87
N SER A 182 -35.02 -2.70 -18.93
CA SER A 182 -35.25 -3.90 -18.13
C SER A 182 -36.52 -3.80 -17.26
N SER A 183 -36.76 -2.64 -16.63
CA SER A 183 -37.99 -2.39 -15.86
C SER A 183 -39.23 -2.45 -16.76
N LEU A 184 -39.16 -1.88 -17.96
CA LEU A 184 -40.26 -1.98 -18.93
C LEU A 184 -40.49 -3.42 -19.42
N GLU A 185 -39.43 -4.20 -19.65
CA GLU A 185 -39.50 -5.59 -20.10
C GLU A 185 -40.14 -6.52 -19.05
N ILE A 186 -39.84 -6.31 -17.76
CA ILE A 186 -40.48 -7.07 -16.68
C ILE A 186 -41.90 -6.59 -16.37
N GLY A 187 -42.34 -5.49 -17.00
CA GLY A 187 -43.64 -4.89 -16.78
C GLY A 187 -43.73 -4.15 -15.44
N ASP A 188 -42.60 -3.72 -14.89
CA ASP A 188 -42.59 -2.93 -13.67
C ASP A 188 -42.70 -1.44 -13.99
N LEU A 189 -43.82 -0.85 -13.58
CA LEU A 189 -44.11 0.58 -13.71
C LEU A 189 -43.90 1.33 -12.39
N SER A 190 -43.40 0.64 -11.36
CA SER A 190 -43.05 1.22 -10.08
C SER A 190 -41.84 2.17 -10.27
N HIS A 191 -41.84 3.33 -9.61
CA HIS A 191 -40.79 4.34 -9.79
C HIS A 191 -39.65 4.19 -8.78
N GLU A 192 -38.43 3.94 -9.24
CA GLU A 192 -37.22 3.82 -8.40
C GLU A 192 -37.32 2.71 -7.32
N ASP A 193 -37.95 1.58 -7.64
CA ASP A 193 -38.03 0.40 -6.78
C ASP A 193 -36.67 -0.25 -6.50
N TYR A 194 -35.75 -0.15 -7.45
CA TYR A 194 -34.38 -0.64 -7.31
C TYR A 194 -33.51 0.21 -6.36
N ASN A 195 -33.97 1.41 -5.97
CA ASN A 195 -33.24 2.30 -5.08
C ASN A 195 -33.68 2.10 -3.63
N GLU A 196 -32.75 1.75 -2.74
CA GLU A 196 -33.03 1.66 -1.29
C GLU A 196 -33.42 3.02 -0.69
N VAL A 197 -32.84 4.10 -1.20
CA VAL A 197 -33.10 5.47 -0.75
C VAL A 197 -33.63 6.28 -1.92
N THR A 198 -34.93 6.19 -2.12
CA THR A 198 -35.69 6.89 -3.16
C THR A 198 -35.81 8.39 -2.83
N VAL A 199 -34.84 9.21 -3.26
CA VAL A 199 -34.84 10.65 -2.98
C VAL A 199 -35.97 11.35 -3.74
N ALA A 200 -36.21 10.97 -5.00
CA ALA A 200 -37.25 11.59 -5.82
C ALA A 200 -38.65 11.37 -5.20
N SER A 201 -38.98 10.14 -4.81
CA SER A 201 -40.27 9.82 -4.18
C SER A 201 -40.48 10.57 -2.86
N ARG A 202 -39.42 10.76 -2.08
CA ARG A 202 -39.45 11.55 -0.84
C ARG A 202 -39.70 13.04 -1.11
N ILE A 203 -39.15 13.59 -2.19
CA ILE A 203 -39.37 15.00 -2.58
C ILE A 203 -40.81 15.21 -3.04
N VAL A 204 -41.36 14.34 -3.89
CA VAL A 204 -42.72 14.52 -4.42
C VAL A 204 -43.82 14.20 -3.39
N SER A 205 -43.53 13.39 -2.38
CA SER A 205 -44.51 12.99 -1.35
C SER A 205 -44.52 13.88 -0.10
N GLN A 206 -43.68 14.92 -0.02
CA GLN A 206 -43.54 15.77 1.19
C GLN A 206 -44.88 16.36 1.67
N PHE A 207 -45.75 16.75 0.74
CA PHE A 207 -47.05 17.37 1.02
C PHE A 207 -48.23 16.49 0.63
N SER A 208 -47.98 15.23 0.32
CA SER A 208 -49.03 14.27 -0.01
C SER A 208 -49.79 13.83 1.24
N TRP A 209 -51.11 13.70 1.13
CA TRP A 209 -51.92 13.14 2.21
C TRP A 209 -51.58 11.66 2.39
N GLY A 210 -51.20 11.28 3.60
CA GLY A 210 -50.70 9.94 3.88
C GLY A 210 -49.33 9.68 3.27
N SER A 211 -48.42 10.67 3.36
CA SER A 211 -47.04 10.61 2.87
C SER A 211 -46.39 9.24 3.15
N ARG A 212 -46.18 8.50 2.06
CA ARG A 212 -45.55 7.18 2.03
C ARG A 212 -44.56 7.18 0.89
N TYR A 213 -43.42 6.57 1.12
CA TYR A 213 -42.48 6.23 0.06
C TYR A 213 -42.79 4.81 -0.43
N MET A 214 -42.38 4.51 -1.66
CA MET A 214 -42.47 3.16 -2.17
C MET A 214 -41.37 2.31 -1.54
N PRO A 215 -41.68 1.12 -0.99
CA PRO A 215 -40.65 0.23 -0.47
C PRO A 215 -39.73 -0.24 -1.61
N PRO A 216 -38.47 -0.59 -1.32
CA PRO A 216 -37.58 -1.15 -2.33
C PRO A 216 -38.12 -2.50 -2.83
N PHE A 217 -37.92 -2.77 -4.12
CA PHE A 217 -38.26 -4.01 -4.83
C PHE A 217 -39.74 -4.40 -4.73
N VAL A 218 -40.66 -3.44 -4.90
CA VAL A 218 -42.10 -3.70 -4.99
C VAL A 218 -42.52 -3.63 -6.44
N HIS A 219 -42.92 -4.77 -7.00
CA HIS A 219 -43.41 -4.81 -8.38
C HIS A 219 -44.82 -4.22 -8.46
N SER A 220 -45.11 -3.47 -9.51
CA SER A 220 -46.44 -2.88 -9.74
C SER A 220 -47.60 -3.91 -9.83
N SER A 221 -47.29 -5.19 -10.08
CA SER A 221 -48.27 -6.30 -10.10
C SER A 221 -48.32 -7.12 -8.81
N ASP A 222 -47.53 -6.78 -7.79
CA ASP A 222 -47.50 -7.55 -6.55
C ASP A 222 -48.77 -7.34 -5.73
N ALA A 223 -49.38 -8.46 -5.32
CA ALA A 223 -50.53 -8.47 -4.43
C ALA A 223 -50.29 -9.47 -3.30
N LEU A 224 -49.80 -8.99 -2.16
CA LEU A 224 -49.63 -9.78 -0.93
C LEU A 224 -50.89 -9.72 -0.04
N ASN A 225 -52.05 -9.92 -0.66
CA ASN A 225 -53.32 -9.92 0.06
C ASN A 225 -53.61 -11.34 0.59
N ALA A 226 -53.92 -11.45 1.87
CA ALA A 226 -54.37 -12.69 2.50
C ALA A 226 -55.82 -12.54 2.99
N VAL A 227 -56.62 -13.59 2.83
CA VAL A 227 -57.99 -13.67 3.35
C VAL A 227 -58.02 -14.76 4.42
N ALA A 228 -58.41 -14.38 5.64
CA ALA A 228 -58.58 -15.30 6.75
C ALA A 228 -60.07 -15.44 7.11
N ALA A 229 -60.53 -16.69 7.29
CA ALA A 229 -61.86 -16.99 7.80
C ALA A 229 -61.75 -17.43 9.27
N THR A 230 -62.42 -16.70 10.16
CA THR A 230 -62.48 -16.96 11.61
C THR A 230 -63.92 -17.25 12.02
N LEU A 231 -64.14 -17.65 13.28
CA LEU A 231 -65.48 -17.84 13.84
C LEU A 231 -66.27 -16.52 13.93
N GLY A 232 -65.60 -15.36 13.96
CA GLY A 232 -66.22 -14.05 13.92
C GLY A 232 -66.49 -13.54 12.50
N LYS A 233 -67.36 -12.54 12.38
CA LYS A 233 -67.66 -11.90 11.09
C LYS A 233 -66.45 -11.07 10.61
N LEU A 234 -66.18 -11.11 9.31
CA LEU A 234 -65.10 -10.35 8.62
C LEU A 234 -63.66 -10.75 9.01
N GLY A 235 -63.43 -12.03 9.34
CA GLY A 235 -62.08 -12.53 9.65
C GLY A 235 -61.52 -12.03 10.98
N LYS A 236 -62.39 -11.59 11.91
CA LYS A 236 -62.07 -11.18 13.28
C LYS A 236 -62.30 -12.29 14.30
#